data_AF-A0A2K9PWZ9-F1
#
_entry.id   AF-A0A2K9PWZ9-F1
#
_cell.length_a   1.000
_cell.length_b   1.000
_cell.length_c   1.000
_cell.angle_alpha   90.00
_cell.angle_beta   90.00
_cell.angle_gamma   90.00
#
_symmetry.space_group_name_H-M   'P 1'
#
loop_
_entity.id
_entity.type
_entity.pdbx_description
1 polymer ?
#
loop_
_entity_poly.entity_id
_entity_poly.type
_entity_poly.pdbx_seq_one_letter_code
_entity_poly.pdbx_strand_id
1 'polypeptide(L)'
;MDADGIGDVCDDTNNPCTVFDTNDFESGWGIWNDGGSDARRSSKDFYYANTGIYTVRLRDNSGQASSIYTDDLDLSAYSSLDVSFSFTALSMEYNEDFFLEVSTDGGSSYSIIEEWNSGTEFVNNTRYNETVTISGINFTDETVLRFRCDASGNKDYVYIDDVVINACGIVSSSKESGKTPSDSNAILEANDDVEIYNIDVKSWPNPSNYYFNVKIKTSNTIDKAEIYVFDVNGRQVHYNRFDATKVYQFGEELEGGVYLVKVIQAGKQQSMRLVKY
;
A
#
# COMPACT_ATOMS: atom_id res chain seq x y z
N MET A 1 14.73 8.44 26.67
CA MET A 1 14.91 9.20 27.92
C MET A 1 16.39 9.39 28.19
N ASP A 2 16.98 10.37 27.52
CA ASP A 2 18.13 11.09 28.06
C ASP A 2 17.66 12.13 29.09
N ALA A 3 18.63 12.71 29.78
CA ALA A 3 18.48 13.23 31.14
C ALA A 3 18.01 14.69 31.23
N ASP A 4 17.40 15.27 30.19
CA ASP A 4 16.98 16.68 30.19
C ASP A 4 15.47 16.90 30.10
N GLY A 5 14.67 15.88 29.75
CA GLY A 5 13.21 15.94 29.83
C GLY A 5 12.56 16.94 28.87
N ILE A 6 13.22 17.23 27.74
CA ILE A 6 12.69 18.09 26.67
C ILE A 6 12.64 17.25 25.38
N GLY A 7 11.47 17.11 24.77
CA GLY A 7 11.35 16.41 23.49
C GLY A 7 12.00 17.22 22.36
N ASP A 8 13.20 16.82 21.94
CA ASP A 8 13.90 17.30 20.74
C ASP A 8 13.65 16.35 19.56
N VAL A 9 13.96 16.80 18.34
CA VAL A 9 13.73 16.15 17.03
C VAL A 9 14.40 14.77 16.89
N CYS A 10 15.21 14.35 17.87
CA CYS A 10 15.78 13.01 17.98
C CYS A 10 15.01 12.05 18.93
N ASP A 11 13.82 12.44 19.43
CA ASP A 11 12.93 11.59 20.24
C ASP A 11 11.61 11.21 19.52
N ASP A 12 11.59 11.22 18.17
CA ASP A 12 10.51 10.59 17.39
C ASP A 12 10.93 9.17 16.97
N THR A 13 10.95 8.24 17.93
CA THR A 13 11.23 6.82 17.68
C THR A 13 9.97 5.98 17.45
N ASN A 14 8.82 6.59 17.16
CA ASN A 14 7.57 5.84 16.97
C ASN A 14 7.38 5.45 15.49
N ASN A 15 8.29 4.57 15.07
CA ASN A 15 8.20 3.60 13.98
C ASN A 15 8.50 4.07 12.54
N PRO A 16 9.77 4.37 12.20
CA PRO A 16 10.14 4.67 10.83
C PRO A 16 10.06 3.43 9.94
N CYS A 17 9.46 3.58 8.77
CA CYS A 17 9.62 2.62 7.69
C CYS A 17 11.09 2.54 7.27
N THR A 18 11.54 1.33 6.98
CA THR A 18 12.87 1.07 6.42
C THR A 18 12.71 0.44 5.06
N VAL A 19 13.56 0.84 4.11
CA VAL A 19 13.61 0.19 2.79
C VAL A 19 14.10 -1.24 3.01
N PHE A 20 13.24 -2.21 2.73
CA PHE A 20 13.53 -3.63 2.87
C PHE A 20 14.18 -4.18 1.59
N ASP A 21 13.60 -3.88 0.42
CA ASP A 21 14.15 -4.24 -0.88
C ASP A 21 13.79 -3.20 -1.95
N THR A 22 14.64 -3.10 -2.97
CA THR A 22 14.39 -2.31 -4.19
C THR A 22 14.82 -3.12 -5.40
N ASN A 23 13.99 -3.16 -6.43
CA ASN A 23 14.27 -3.89 -7.65
C ASN A 23 13.75 -3.15 -8.89
N ASP A 24 14.70 -2.61 -9.66
CA ASP A 24 14.50 -2.03 -11.00
C ASP A 24 14.63 -3.10 -12.11
N PHE A 25 14.85 -4.35 -11.72
CA PHE A 25 15.11 -5.48 -12.62
C PHE A 25 16.25 -5.25 -13.62
N GLU A 26 17.19 -4.34 -13.44
CA GLU A 26 18.28 -4.14 -14.42
C GLU A 26 19.36 -5.20 -14.29
N SER A 27 19.63 -5.66 -13.07
CA SER A 27 20.72 -6.59 -12.75
C SER A 27 20.29 -8.05 -12.58
N GLY A 28 19.00 -8.34 -12.68
CA GLY A 28 18.45 -9.68 -12.49
C GLY A 28 17.09 -9.64 -11.82
N TRP A 29 16.73 -10.74 -11.17
CA TRP A 29 15.48 -10.83 -10.42
C TRP A 29 15.60 -10.39 -8.95
N GLY A 30 16.81 -10.25 -8.40
CA GLY A 30 17.00 -9.96 -6.98
C GLY A 30 16.35 -11.02 -6.10
N ILE A 31 15.47 -10.60 -5.18
CA ILE A 31 14.65 -11.49 -4.33
C ILE A 31 13.43 -12.09 -5.05
N TRP A 32 13.14 -11.69 -6.29
CA TRP A 32 11.98 -12.17 -7.02
C TRP A 32 12.30 -13.46 -7.79
N ASN A 33 11.29 -14.28 -7.97
CA ASN A 33 11.33 -15.55 -8.65
C ASN A 33 10.32 -15.56 -9.80
N ASP A 34 10.74 -16.15 -10.92
CA ASP A 34 9.90 -16.35 -12.09
C ASP A 34 8.89 -17.48 -11.82
N GLY A 35 7.59 -17.16 -11.89
CA GLY A 35 6.52 -18.12 -11.64
C GLY A 35 6.27 -19.10 -12.78
N GLY A 36 6.75 -18.84 -14.00
CA GLY A 36 6.66 -19.80 -15.09
C GLY A 36 6.49 -19.18 -16.48
N SER A 37 5.83 -19.92 -17.38
CA SER A 37 5.78 -19.61 -18.82
C SER A 37 5.09 -18.29 -19.21
N ASP A 38 4.36 -17.69 -18.28
CA ASP A 38 3.61 -16.46 -18.48
C ASP A 38 4.14 -15.29 -17.64
N ALA A 39 5.29 -15.48 -17.00
CA ALA A 39 6.13 -14.41 -16.52
C ALA A 39 7.41 -14.35 -17.36
N ARG A 40 7.99 -13.15 -17.48
CA ARG A 40 9.36 -12.99 -17.99
C ARG A 40 9.95 -11.66 -17.54
N ARG A 41 11.27 -11.64 -17.39
CA ARG A 41 12.09 -10.42 -17.34
C ARG A 41 12.90 -10.31 -18.63
N SER A 42 12.82 -9.20 -19.34
CA SER A 42 13.46 -9.10 -20.66
C SER A 42 13.73 -7.67 -21.12
N SER A 43 14.93 -7.43 -21.64
CA SER A 43 15.27 -6.16 -22.28
C SER A 43 14.62 -5.96 -23.65
N LYS A 44 13.98 -6.99 -24.20
CA LYS A 44 13.14 -6.85 -25.40
C LYS A 44 11.86 -6.06 -25.14
N ASP A 45 11.50 -5.88 -23.87
CA ASP A 45 10.31 -5.16 -23.42
C ASP A 45 10.63 -3.72 -23.00
N PHE A 46 11.81 -3.19 -23.33
CA PHE A 46 12.31 -1.88 -22.88
C PHE A 46 11.38 -0.69 -23.15
N TYR A 47 10.50 -0.76 -24.15
CA TYR A 47 9.48 0.28 -24.39
C TYR A 47 8.49 0.42 -23.23
N TYR A 48 8.36 -0.61 -22.40
CA TYR A 48 7.47 -0.70 -21.25
C TYR A 48 8.24 -0.79 -19.92
N ALA A 49 9.55 -0.57 -19.93
CA ALA A 49 10.29 -0.31 -18.70
C ALA A 49 10.00 1.13 -18.22
N ASN A 50 9.95 1.35 -16.91
CA ASN A 50 9.82 2.66 -16.31
C ASN A 50 11.20 3.31 -16.12
N THR A 51 12.18 2.53 -15.66
CA THR A 51 13.60 2.90 -15.69
C THR A 51 14.42 1.86 -16.46
N GLY A 52 15.63 2.23 -16.89
CA GLY A 52 16.50 1.28 -17.59
C GLY A 52 15.91 0.70 -18.88
N ILE A 53 16.10 -0.61 -19.08
CA ILE A 53 15.64 -1.34 -20.28
C ILE A 53 14.99 -2.68 -19.97
N TYR A 54 15.10 -3.20 -18.74
CA TYR A 54 14.47 -4.44 -18.30
C TYR A 54 13.19 -4.13 -17.54
N THR A 55 12.20 -4.99 -17.70
CA THR A 55 10.94 -4.95 -16.94
C THR A 55 10.41 -6.36 -16.83
N VAL A 56 9.54 -6.59 -15.84
CA VAL A 56 8.78 -7.83 -15.71
C VAL A 56 7.52 -7.72 -16.55
N ARG A 57 7.19 -8.77 -17.29
CA ARG A 57 5.92 -8.91 -17.99
C ARG A 57 5.18 -10.15 -17.49
N LEU A 58 3.97 -9.95 -16.99
CA LEU A 58 2.99 -11.00 -16.67
C LEU A 58 1.89 -11.04 -17.73
N ARG A 59 1.21 -12.18 -17.87
CA ARG A 59 0.09 -12.37 -18.81
C ARG A 59 -0.76 -13.59 -18.48
N ASP A 60 -1.90 -13.73 -19.17
CA ASP A 60 -2.79 -14.90 -19.09
C ASP A 60 -3.29 -15.16 -17.64
N ASN A 61 -4.02 -16.25 -17.42
CA ASN A 61 -4.42 -16.72 -16.09
C ASN A 61 -3.99 -18.18 -15.89
N SER A 62 -2.67 -18.41 -15.90
CA SER A 62 -2.05 -19.73 -15.71
C SER A 62 -1.68 -20.01 -14.24
N GLY A 63 -2.34 -19.35 -13.28
CA GLY A 63 -2.03 -19.48 -11.85
C GLY A 63 -0.62 -18.99 -11.50
N GLN A 64 0.21 -19.84 -10.88
CA GLN A 64 1.60 -19.48 -10.54
C GLN A 64 2.42 -19.09 -11.78
N ALA A 65 2.17 -19.72 -12.93
CA ALA A 65 2.91 -19.42 -14.16
C ALA A 65 2.72 -17.99 -14.68
N SER A 66 1.66 -17.30 -14.26
CA SER A 66 1.32 -15.90 -14.58
C SER A 66 1.78 -14.92 -13.49
N SER A 67 2.76 -15.31 -12.68
CA SER A 67 3.17 -14.52 -11.51
C SER A 67 4.69 -14.35 -11.38
N ILE A 68 5.07 -13.36 -10.60
CA ILE A 68 6.38 -13.30 -9.95
C ILE A 68 6.15 -13.22 -8.44
N TYR A 69 7.03 -13.85 -7.67
CA TYR A 69 6.90 -13.89 -6.22
C TYR A 69 8.27 -13.79 -5.54
N THR A 70 8.32 -13.30 -4.31
CA THR A 70 9.59 -13.16 -3.58
C THR A 70 10.09 -14.50 -3.05
N ASP A 71 11.35 -14.56 -2.63
CA ASP A 71 11.80 -15.53 -1.62
C ASP A 71 10.96 -15.39 -0.33
N ASP A 72 11.14 -16.34 0.60
CA ASP A 72 10.64 -16.20 1.97
C ASP A 72 11.33 -15.01 2.66
N LEU A 73 10.52 -14.03 3.08
CA LEU A 73 11.00 -12.81 3.71
C LEU A 73 10.75 -12.86 5.23
N ASP A 74 11.81 -12.66 6.02
CA ASP A 74 11.66 -12.48 7.46
C ASP A 74 11.08 -11.10 7.81
N LEU A 75 9.75 -11.06 7.80
CA LEU A 75 8.97 -9.87 8.09
C LEU A 75 8.25 -9.96 9.44
N SER A 76 8.55 -10.99 10.23
CA SER A 76 7.96 -11.25 11.55
C SER A 76 8.17 -10.11 12.56
N ALA A 77 9.17 -9.27 12.32
CA ALA A 77 9.48 -8.11 13.14
C ALA A 77 8.69 -6.85 12.74
N TYR A 78 7.87 -6.86 11.69
CA TYR A 78 7.17 -5.69 11.17
C TYR A 78 5.65 -5.86 11.26
N SER A 79 4.92 -4.75 11.38
CA SER A 79 3.46 -4.74 11.44
C SER A 79 2.81 -4.30 10.13
N SER A 80 3.58 -3.67 9.23
CA SER A 80 3.08 -3.29 7.91
C SER A 80 4.20 -3.21 6.87
N LEU A 81 3.81 -3.34 5.61
CA LEU A 81 4.66 -3.10 4.45
C LEU A 81 4.04 -2.02 3.58
N ASP A 82 4.86 -1.18 2.96
CA ASP A 82 4.45 -0.39 1.79
C ASP A 82 5.14 -0.96 0.56
N VAL A 83 4.36 -1.46 -0.39
CA VAL A 83 4.84 -1.98 -1.68
C VAL A 83 4.54 -0.95 -2.75
N SER A 84 5.57 -0.21 -3.17
CA SER A 84 5.49 0.73 -4.27
C SER A 84 5.99 0.09 -5.55
N PHE A 85 5.35 0.37 -6.69
CA PHE A 85 5.77 -0.16 -7.98
C PHE A 85 5.18 0.66 -9.12
N SER A 86 5.78 0.51 -10.30
CA SER A 86 5.35 1.12 -11.54
C SER A 86 4.73 0.07 -12.45
N PHE A 87 3.60 0.36 -13.09
CA PHE A 87 3.00 -0.60 -14.03
C PHE A 87 2.31 0.01 -15.25
N THR A 88 2.30 -0.74 -16.35
CA THR A 88 1.49 -0.46 -17.55
C THR A 88 0.88 -1.73 -18.07
N ALA A 89 -0.40 -1.68 -18.42
CA ALA A 89 -1.11 -2.79 -19.03
C ALA A 89 -1.28 -2.61 -20.55
N LEU A 90 -1.33 -3.72 -21.28
CA LEU A 90 -1.57 -3.75 -22.71
C LEU A 90 -2.57 -4.84 -23.06
N SER A 91 -3.50 -4.50 -23.95
CA SER A 91 -4.52 -5.41 -24.49
C SER A 91 -5.51 -5.99 -23.49
N MET A 92 -5.46 -5.59 -22.20
CA MET A 92 -6.42 -6.06 -21.19
C MET A 92 -7.86 -5.66 -21.54
N GLU A 93 -8.75 -6.62 -21.75
CA GLU A 93 -10.18 -6.38 -21.94
C GLU A 93 -10.86 -5.85 -20.66
N TYR A 94 -12.09 -5.32 -20.78
CA TYR A 94 -12.84 -4.81 -19.65
C TYR A 94 -13.05 -5.89 -18.57
N ASN A 95 -12.76 -5.56 -17.31
CA ASN A 95 -12.74 -6.45 -16.14
C ASN A 95 -11.66 -7.55 -16.16
N GLU A 96 -10.64 -7.46 -17.01
CA GLU A 96 -9.42 -8.24 -16.78
C GLU A 96 -8.53 -7.54 -15.76
N ASP A 97 -7.78 -8.32 -14.99
CA ASP A 97 -7.13 -7.81 -13.79
C ASP A 97 -5.75 -8.41 -13.53
N PHE A 98 -5.11 -7.84 -12.51
CA PHE A 98 -3.94 -8.42 -11.86
C PHE A 98 -3.99 -8.08 -10.38
N PHE A 99 -3.23 -8.85 -9.60
CA PHE A 99 -3.28 -8.79 -8.14
C PHE A 99 -1.91 -8.52 -7.54
N LEU A 100 -1.93 -7.86 -6.39
CA LEU A 100 -0.88 -7.99 -5.38
C LEU A 100 -1.42 -8.90 -4.27
N GLU A 101 -0.69 -9.98 -4.00
CA GLU A 101 -1.05 -11.02 -3.06
C GLU A 101 0.05 -11.21 -2.02
N VAL A 102 -0.33 -11.73 -0.85
CA VAL A 102 0.59 -12.10 0.22
C VAL A 102 0.30 -13.51 0.71
N SER A 103 1.37 -14.24 1.02
CA SER A 103 1.37 -15.49 1.77
C SER A 103 2.16 -15.27 3.06
N THR A 104 1.74 -15.92 4.14
CA THR A 104 2.48 -15.98 5.42
C THR A 104 2.84 -17.43 5.79
N ASP A 105 2.75 -18.35 4.83
CA ASP A 105 2.94 -19.80 4.98
C ASP A 105 3.84 -20.38 3.87
N GLY A 106 4.86 -19.63 3.47
CA GLY A 106 5.87 -20.05 2.49
C GLY A 106 5.33 -20.24 1.08
N GLY A 107 4.28 -19.50 0.72
CA GLY A 107 3.60 -19.59 -0.57
C GLY A 107 2.64 -20.77 -0.71
N SER A 108 2.27 -21.44 0.40
CA SER A 108 1.29 -22.54 0.37
C SER A 108 -0.12 -22.03 0.05
N SER A 109 -0.48 -20.87 0.59
CA SER A 109 -1.72 -20.16 0.29
C SER A 109 -1.50 -18.66 0.18
N TYR A 110 -2.34 -17.96 -0.58
CA TYR A 110 -2.23 -16.53 -0.83
C TYR A 110 -3.56 -15.83 -0.55
N SER A 111 -3.47 -14.63 -0.01
CA SER A 111 -4.57 -13.68 0.12
C SER A 111 -4.36 -12.50 -0.82
N ILE A 112 -5.42 -12.07 -1.50
CA ILE A 112 -5.39 -10.86 -2.34
C ILE A 112 -5.40 -9.64 -1.42
N ILE A 113 -4.42 -8.76 -1.62
CA ILE A 113 -4.32 -7.48 -0.93
C ILE A 113 -4.91 -6.35 -1.76
N GLU A 114 -4.63 -6.37 -3.06
CA GLU A 114 -5.18 -5.39 -4.00
C GLU A 114 -5.40 -6.03 -5.37
N GLU A 115 -6.42 -5.53 -6.07
CA GLU A 115 -6.86 -5.95 -7.40
C GLU A 115 -7.05 -4.70 -8.27
N TRP A 116 -6.47 -4.72 -9.47
CA TRP A 116 -6.67 -3.65 -10.44
C TRP A 116 -7.41 -4.19 -11.64
N ASN A 117 -8.58 -3.61 -11.96
CA ASN A 117 -9.39 -4.03 -13.11
C ASN A 117 -9.29 -3.04 -14.27
N SER A 118 -9.13 -3.57 -15.48
CA SER A 118 -9.15 -2.81 -16.72
C SER A 118 -10.52 -2.16 -16.94
N GLY A 119 -10.50 -0.85 -17.21
CA GLY A 119 -11.69 -0.02 -17.40
C GLY A 119 -12.29 0.53 -16.12
N THR A 120 -11.77 0.14 -14.95
CA THR A 120 -12.17 0.72 -13.65
C THR A 120 -10.98 1.40 -12.99
N GLU A 121 -9.95 0.64 -12.59
CA GLU A 121 -8.76 1.18 -11.93
C GLU A 121 -7.68 1.62 -12.93
N PHE A 122 -7.57 0.93 -14.08
CA PHE A 122 -6.60 1.29 -15.10
C PHE A 122 -7.18 1.26 -16.52
N VAL A 123 -6.48 1.92 -17.44
CA VAL A 123 -6.70 1.77 -18.88
C VAL A 123 -5.39 1.39 -19.56
N ASN A 124 -5.49 0.58 -20.63
CA ASN A 124 -4.32 0.13 -21.38
C ASN A 124 -3.45 1.29 -21.90
N ASN A 125 -2.15 1.02 -22.06
CA ASN A 125 -1.12 1.94 -22.56
C ASN A 125 -0.93 3.20 -21.71
N THR A 126 -1.31 3.16 -20.42
CA THR A 126 -1.05 4.23 -19.45
C THR A 126 -0.15 3.71 -18.34
N ARG A 127 0.79 4.55 -17.89
CA ARG A 127 1.68 4.25 -16.77
C ARG A 127 1.08 4.73 -15.46
N TYR A 128 1.12 3.84 -14.48
CA TYR A 128 0.70 4.10 -13.10
C TYR A 128 1.89 3.85 -12.18
N ASN A 129 1.92 4.58 -11.07
CA ASN A 129 2.85 4.34 -9.97
C ASN A 129 1.99 4.21 -8.72
N GLU A 130 1.96 3.01 -8.17
CA GLU A 130 1.10 2.66 -7.05
C GLU A 130 1.92 2.51 -5.78
N THR A 131 1.24 2.60 -4.65
CA THR A 131 1.78 2.20 -3.35
C THR A 131 0.67 1.55 -2.56
N VAL A 132 0.86 0.27 -2.23
CA VAL A 132 -0.09 -0.53 -1.47
C VAL A 132 0.47 -0.78 -0.09
N THR A 133 -0.27 -0.33 0.93
CA THR A 133 0.06 -0.64 2.33
C THR A 133 -0.58 -1.96 2.73
N ILE A 134 0.25 -2.95 3.05
CA ILE A 134 -0.16 -4.23 3.60
C ILE A 134 -0.07 -4.13 5.13
N SER A 135 -1.21 -4.27 5.81
CA SER A 135 -1.27 -4.21 7.27
C SER A 135 -2.46 -5.02 7.78
N GLY A 136 -2.56 -5.23 9.10
CA GLY A 136 -3.64 -6.00 9.69
C GLY A 136 -3.53 -7.52 9.47
N ILE A 137 -2.35 -8.00 9.04
CA ILE A 137 -2.00 -9.41 8.96
C ILE A 137 -0.78 -9.68 9.85
N ASN A 138 -0.67 -10.91 10.36
CA ASN A 138 0.51 -11.32 11.10
C ASN A 138 1.58 -11.86 10.14
N PHE A 139 2.57 -11.02 9.84
CA PHE A 139 3.74 -11.44 9.06
C PHE A 139 4.54 -12.52 9.79
N THR A 140 5.13 -13.42 9.02
CA THR A 140 5.98 -14.52 9.50
C THR A 140 7.37 -14.42 8.90
N ASP A 141 8.24 -15.34 9.28
CA ASP A 141 9.55 -15.55 8.64
C ASP A 141 9.46 -16.25 7.27
N GLU A 142 8.26 -16.65 6.87
CA GLU A 142 7.92 -17.30 5.60
C GLU A 142 6.95 -16.42 4.78
N THR A 143 7.05 -15.09 4.91
CA THR A 143 6.18 -14.16 4.17
C THR A 143 6.62 -14.08 2.71
N VAL A 144 5.69 -14.25 1.78
CA VAL A 144 5.93 -14.12 0.33
C VAL A 144 4.98 -13.09 -0.28
N LEU A 145 5.52 -12.14 -1.04
CA LEU A 145 4.73 -11.23 -1.86
C LEU A 145 4.64 -11.76 -3.28
N ARG A 146 3.49 -11.59 -3.95
CA ARG A 146 3.28 -12.05 -5.32
C ARG A 146 2.50 -11.05 -6.15
N PHE A 147 3.00 -10.74 -7.35
CA PHE A 147 2.21 -10.13 -8.40
C PHE A 147 1.73 -11.21 -9.36
N ARG A 148 0.43 -11.25 -9.67
CA ARG A 148 -0.14 -12.27 -10.55
C ARG A 148 -1.13 -11.64 -11.53
N CYS A 149 -0.97 -11.93 -12.81
CA CYS A 149 -1.96 -11.57 -13.82
C CYS A 149 -3.12 -12.56 -13.81
N ASP A 150 -4.32 -12.07 -14.08
CA ASP A 150 -5.50 -12.86 -14.37
C ASP A 150 -6.26 -12.22 -15.53
N ALA A 151 -5.75 -12.56 -16.72
CA ALA A 151 -6.30 -12.14 -17.98
C ALA A 151 -6.74 -13.35 -18.81
N SER A 152 -7.53 -13.11 -19.84
CA SER A 152 -8.14 -14.17 -20.65
C SER A 152 -7.21 -14.78 -21.70
N GLY A 153 -6.04 -14.16 -21.95
CA GLY A 153 -5.13 -14.64 -22.96
C GLY A 153 -3.66 -14.25 -22.85
N ASN A 154 -2.89 -14.95 -23.67
CA ASN A 154 -1.44 -14.83 -23.81
C ASN A 154 -0.95 -13.49 -24.39
N LYS A 155 -1.86 -12.61 -24.79
CA LYS A 155 -1.59 -11.30 -25.41
C LYS A 155 -1.97 -10.12 -24.51
N ASP A 156 -2.44 -10.43 -23.31
CA ASP A 156 -2.95 -9.46 -22.36
C ASP A 156 -1.85 -9.35 -21.30
N TYR A 157 -1.22 -8.18 -21.24
CA TYR A 157 0.06 -8.01 -20.58
C TYR A 157 -0.04 -6.99 -19.47
N VAL A 158 0.63 -7.29 -18.36
CA VAL A 158 0.96 -6.31 -17.34
C VAL A 158 2.47 -6.23 -17.23
N TYR A 159 3.01 -5.04 -17.41
CA TYR A 159 4.43 -4.75 -17.22
C TYR A 159 4.63 -4.07 -15.87
N ILE A 160 5.51 -4.62 -15.04
CA ILE A 160 5.82 -4.15 -13.68
C ILE A 160 7.29 -3.78 -13.61
N ASP A 161 7.59 -2.67 -12.96
CA ASP A 161 8.94 -2.14 -12.83
C ASP A 161 9.11 -1.30 -11.56
N ASP A 162 10.34 -1.01 -11.18
CA ASP A 162 10.72 -0.17 -10.04
C ASP A 162 9.99 -0.55 -8.74
N VAL A 163 10.07 -1.82 -8.35
CA VAL A 163 9.41 -2.31 -7.14
C VAL A 163 10.23 -1.93 -5.91
N VAL A 164 9.58 -1.32 -4.92
CA VAL A 164 10.17 -0.94 -3.64
C VAL A 164 9.30 -1.49 -2.52
N ILE A 165 9.91 -2.25 -1.61
CA ILE A 165 9.25 -2.76 -0.42
C ILE A 165 9.83 -2.00 0.77
N ASN A 166 8.98 -1.28 1.49
CA ASN A 166 9.34 -0.71 2.78
C ASN A 166 8.70 -1.54 3.89
N ALA A 167 9.50 -1.99 4.85
CA ALA A 167 9.01 -2.65 6.05
C ALA A 167 8.91 -1.61 7.17
N CYS A 168 7.72 -1.50 7.74
CA CYS A 168 7.35 -0.48 8.71
C CYS A 168 6.85 -1.16 9.97
N GLY A 169 6.81 -0.41 11.06
CA GLY A 169 6.02 -0.90 12.18
C GLY A 169 6.73 -1.99 12.98
N ILE A 170 7.98 -1.80 13.43
CA ILE A 170 8.71 -2.80 14.23
C ILE A 170 7.82 -3.26 15.39
N VAL A 171 7.32 -4.49 15.31
CA VAL A 171 6.72 -5.18 16.44
C VAL A 171 7.86 -5.56 17.34
N SER A 172 8.05 -4.79 18.40
CA SER A 172 9.02 -5.11 19.44
C SER A 172 8.57 -6.40 20.11
N SER A 173 8.92 -7.54 19.51
CA SER A 173 8.98 -8.80 20.24
C SER A 173 10.14 -8.61 21.21
N SER A 174 9.81 -8.30 22.47
CA SER A 174 10.75 -8.40 23.56
C SER A 174 11.19 -9.86 23.67
N LYS A 175 12.16 -10.27 22.86
CA LYS A 175 13.05 -11.38 23.20
C LYS A 175 13.90 -10.90 24.36
N GLU A 176 13.30 -10.80 25.55
CA GLU A 176 14.05 -10.91 26.78
C GLU A 176 14.68 -12.31 26.77
N SER A 177 15.99 -12.33 26.51
CA SER A 177 16.84 -13.46 26.81
C SER A 177 16.92 -13.64 28.33
N GLY A 178 15.85 -14.17 28.91
CA GLY A 178 15.76 -14.63 30.30
C GLY A 178 15.85 -16.15 30.35
N LYS A 179 17.01 -16.68 30.71
CA LYS A 179 17.21 -18.08 31.11
C LYS A 179 16.24 -18.46 32.23
N THR A 180 15.39 -19.48 32.04
CA THR A 180 15.32 -20.79 32.78
C THR A 180 13.97 -21.52 32.59
N PRO A 181 13.90 -22.86 32.83
CA PRO A 181 13.04 -23.78 32.08
C PRO A 181 11.73 -24.13 32.79
N SER A 182 10.79 -24.66 32.00
CA SER A 182 9.92 -25.83 32.28
C SER A 182 8.44 -25.57 31.96
N ASP A 183 7.94 -26.39 31.03
CA ASP A 183 6.59 -26.96 30.90
C ASP A 183 5.41 -26.26 31.59
N SER A 184 4.47 -25.80 30.76
CA SER A 184 3.05 -26.14 30.93
C SER A 184 2.24 -25.81 29.68
N ASN A 185 1.47 -26.79 29.20
CA ASN A 185 0.43 -26.64 28.20
C ASN A 185 -0.65 -25.65 28.70
N ALA A 186 -0.99 -24.66 27.88
CA ALA A 186 -2.25 -23.93 27.99
C ALA A 186 -2.74 -23.55 26.58
N ILE A 187 -3.79 -24.23 26.14
CA ILE A 187 -4.63 -23.83 25.01
C ILE A 187 -5.37 -22.56 25.48
N LEU A 188 -5.23 -21.46 24.76
CA LEU A 188 -6.04 -20.26 24.94
C LEU A 188 -6.80 -19.99 23.65
N GLU A 189 -8.12 -20.02 23.77
CA GLU A 189 -9.09 -19.73 22.72
C GLU A 189 -8.99 -18.25 22.33
N ALA A 190 -8.88 -17.98 21.02
CA ALA A 190 -8.92 -16.63 20.48
C ALA A 190 -10.38 -16.12 20.48
N ASN A 191 -10.66 -15.14 21.33
CA ASN A 191 -11.82 -14.26 21.18
C ASN A 191 -11.42 -13.12 20.25
N ASP A 192 -11.90 -13.18 19.01
CA ASP A 192 -11.73 -12.13 18.00
C ASP A 192 -12.95 -11.21 18.01
N ASP A 193 -12.90 -10.19 18.87
CA ASP A 193 -13.91 -9.14 18.93
C ASP A 193 -13.43 -7.94 18.09
N VAL A 194 -13.66 -8.00 16.76
CA VAL A 194 -13.38 -6.88 15.84
C VAL A 194 -14.38 -5.74 16.06
N GLU A 195 -13.96 -4.66 16.73
CA GLU A 195 -14.75 -3.43 16.81
C GLU A 195 -14.75 -2.70 15.44
N ILE A 196 -15.92 -2.66 14.78
CA ILE A 196 -16.09 -1.96 13.49
C ILE A 196 -16.16 -0.45 13.75
N TYR A 197 -15.05 0.26 13.55
CA TYR A 197 -15.02 1.73 13.57
C TYR A 197 -15.59 2.30 12.27
N ASN A 198 -16.55 3.22 12.37
CA ASN A 198 -17.07 4.02 11.24
C ASN A 198 -16.62 5.49 11.42
N ILE A 199 -16.26 6.17 10.33
CA ILE A 199 -15.93 7.60 10.35
C ILE A 199 -17.05 8.42 9.70
N ASP A 200 -17.36 9.59 10.27
CA ASP A 200 -18.20 10.61 9.64
C ASP A 200 -17.41 11.92 9.52
N VAL A 201 -17.16 12.35 8.29
CA VAL A 201 -16.34 13.52 7.98
C VAL A 201 -17.23 14.69 7.58
N LYS A 202 -17.07 15.82 8.28
CA LYS A 202 -17.77 17.09 8.01
C LYS A 202 -16.79 18.16 7.58
N SER A 203 -17.23 19.03 6.69
CA SER A 203 -16.44 20.17 6.21
C SER A 203 -17.24 21.48 6.17
N TRP A 204 -16.57 22.60 6.44
CA TRP A 204 -17.15 23.95 6.37
C TRP A 204 -16.07 25.05 6.29
N PRO A 205 -16.37 26.23 5.73
CA PRO A 205 -17.56 26.52 4.94
C PRO A 205 -17.45 25.85 3.56
N ASN A 206 -18.58 25.45 2.97
CA ASN A 206 -18.62 24.97 1.59
C ASN A 206 -19.88 25.55 0.93
N PRO A 207 -19.77 26.50 -0.02
CA PRO A 207 -18.52 27.02 -0.62
C PRO A 207 -17.67 27.93 0.30
N SER A 208 -16.41 28.19 -0.06
CA SER A 208 -15.47 29.09 0.67
C SER A 208 -14.71 30.04 -0.25
N ASN A 209 -14.28 31.21 0.23
CA ASN A 209 -13.35 32.11 -0.48
C ASN A 209 -11.89 31.94 -0.03
N TYR A 210 -11.64 31.32 1.13
CA TYR A 210 -10.31 31.38 1.77
C TYR A 210 -9.80 30.00 2.18
N TYR A 211 -10.42 29.33 3.15
CA TYR A 211 -10.05 27.97 3.57
C TYR A 211 -11.28 27.09 3.79
N PHE A 212 -11.05 25.80 3.96
CA PHE A 212 -11.99 24.81 4.45
C PHE A 212 -11.49 24.25 5.78
N ASN A 213 -12.42 23.93 6.66
CA ASN A 213 -12.18 23.08 7.82
C ASN A 213 -12.75 21.70 7.56
N VAL A 214 -12.07 20.68 8.04
CA VAL A 214 -12.50 19.28 8.07
C VAL A 214 -12.44 18.79 9.51
N LYS A 215 -13.48 18.09 9.95
CA LYS A 215 -13.51 17.38 11.23
C LYS A 215 -14.05 15.99 11.04
N ILE A 216 -13.40 15.04 11.70
CA ILE A 216 -13.80 13.63 11.68
C ILE A 216 -14.49 13.33 13.01
N LYS A 217 -15.66 12.71 12.93
CA LYS A 217 -16.27 12.04 14.06
C LYS A 217 -15.83 10.58 13.99
N THR A 218 -14.99 10.20 14.94
CA THR A 218 -14.36 8.88 15.04
C THR A 218 -14.23 8.50 16.51
N SER A 219 -14.33 7.21 16.83
CA SER A 219 -13.95 6.66 18.13
C SER A 219 -12.48 6.29 18.20
N ASN A 220 -11.79 6.22 17.04
CA ASN A 220 -10.36 6.02 16.98
C ASN A 220 -9.66 7.38 17.19
N THR A 221 -9.17 7.60 18.41
CA THR A 221 -8.47 8.84 18.80
C THR A 221 -6.95 8.73 18.66
N ILE A 222 -6.45 7.58 18.20
CA ILE A 222 -5.03 7.25 18.15
C ILE A 222 -4.51 7.45 16.73
N ASP A 223 -5.23 6.93 15.74
CA ASP A 223 -4.83 7.00 14.34
C ASP A 223 -5.01 8.41 13.80
N LYS A 224 -3.96 8.93 13.17
CA LYS A 224 -4.05 10.14 12.36
C LYS A 224 -4.95 9.89 11.16
N ALA A 225 -5.59 10.95 10.70
CA ALA A 225 -6.32 10.95 9.45
C ALA A 225 -5.49 11.57 8.35
N GLU A 226 -5.76 11.14 7.13
CA GLU A 226 -5.16 11.65 5.92
C GLU A 226 -6.22 12.40 5.12
N ILE A 227 -5.81 13.49 4.47
CA ILE A 227 -6.66 14.23 3.55
C ILE A 227 -5.94 14.38 2.21
N TYR A 228 -6.66 14.03 1.16
CA TYR A 228 -6.25 14.16 -0.23
C TYR A 228 -7.24 15.09 -0.93
N VAL A 229 -6.73 16.06 -1.67
CA VAL A 229 -7.55 17.03 -2.40
C VAL A 229 -7.16 16.99 -3.86
N PHE A 230 -8.14 16.76 -4.72
CA PHE A 230 -7.98 16.66 -6.16
C PHE A 230 -8.75 17.77 -6.85
N ASP A 231 -8.16 18.38 -7.88
CA ASP A 231 -8.88 19.30 -8.78
C ASP A 231 -9.82 18.52 -9.74
N VAL A 232 -10.59 19.25 -10.56
CA VAL A 232 -11.55 18.64 -11.51
C VAL A 232 -10.91 17.74 -12.56
N ASN A 233 -9.59 17.83 -12.76
CA ASN A 233 -8.86 16.97 -13.69
C ASN A 233 -8.27 15.75 -12.98
N GLY A 234 -8.59 15.54 -11.69
CA GLY A 234 -8.08 14.43 -10.89
C GLY A 234 -6.64 14.61 -10.41
N ARG A 235 -6.02 15.79 -10.63
CA ARG A 235 -4.67 16.06 -10.14
C ARG A 235 -4.74 16.36 -8.65
N GLN A 236 -3.90 15.68 -7.86
CA GLN A 236 -3.73 15.99 -6.44
C GLN A 236 -3.08 17.36 -6.28
N VAL A 237 -3.79 18.25 -5.59
CA VAL A 237 -3.35 19.64 -5.33
C VAL A 237 -3.03 19.89 -3.86
N HIS A 238 -3.51 19.05 -2.95
CA HIS A 238 -3.16 19.12 -1.53
C HIS A 238 -3.18 17.72 -0.90
N TYR A 239 -2.24 17.51 0.03
CA TYR A 239 -2.15 16.31 0.86
C TYR A 239 -1.64 16.68 2.24
N ASN A 240 -2.21 16.06 3.28
CA ASN A 240 -1.64 16.15 4.62
C ASN A 240 -2.13 15.02 5.53
N ARG A 241 -1.41 14.82 6.64
CA ARG A 241 -1.82 13.97 7.76
C ARG A 241 -2.13 14.85 8.96
N PHE A 242 -3.27 14.62 9.61
CA PHE A 242 -3.72 15.42 10.74
C PHE A 242 -4.27 14.56 11.88
N ASP A 243 -4.25 15.14 13.07
CA ASP A 243 -4.87 14.55 14.25
C ASP A 243 -6.40 14.50 14.04
N ALA A 244 -6.94 13.28 13.93
CA ALA A 244 -8.34 13.06 13.61
C ALA A 244 -9.32 13.59 14.67
N THR A 245 -8.83 13.85 15.89
CA THR A 245 -9.63 14.44 16.97
C THR A 245 -9.77 15.96 16.85
N LYS A 246 -8.91 16.59 16.04
CA LYS A 246 -8.85 18.04 15.86
C LYS A 246 -9.52 18.47 14.55
N VAL A 247 -9.83 19.76 14.47
CA VAL A 247 -10.25 20.39 13.22
C VAL A 247 -9.00 20.63 12.38
N TYR A 248 -9.03 20.21 11.12
CA TYR A 248 -7.99 20.45 10.14
C TYR A 248 -8.40 21.53 9.15
N GLN A 249 -7.61 22.59 9.03
CA GLN A 249 -7.85 23.69 8.10
C GLN A 249 -6.89 23.61 6.91
N PHE A 250 -7.40 23.79 5.69
CA PHE A 250 -6.61 23.80 4.45
C PHE A 250 -7.29 24.64 3.35
N GLY A 251 -6.60 24.89 2.25
CA GLY A 251 -7.20 25.50 1.06
C GLY A 251 -6.89 26.98 0.84
N GLU A 252 -6.01 27.58 1.65
CA GLU A 252 -5.56 28.98 1.47
C GLU A 252 -4.72 29.11 0.20
N GLU A 253 -3.96 28.06 -0.11
CA GLU A 253 -3.09 27.88 -1.28
C GLU A 253 -3.81 27.45 -2.56
N LEU A 254 -5.08 27.05 -2.46
CA LEU A 254 -5.85 26.56 -3.60
C LEU A 254 -6.35 27.73 -4.46
N GLU A 255 -6.42 27.51 -5.77
CA GLU A 255 -7.08 28.46 -6.68
C GLU A 255 -8.62 28.35 -6.58
N GLY A 256 -9.34 29.26 -7.24
CA GLY A 256 -10.80 29.14 -7.37
C GLY A 256 -11.17 27.92 -8.23
N GLY A 257 -12.06 27.06 -7.73
CA GLY A 257 -12.37 25.81 -8.40
C GLY A 257 -13.22 24.83 -7.59
N VAL A 258 -13.47 23.66 -8.18
CA VAL A 258 -14.16 22.54 -7.54
C VAL A 258 -13.15 21.46 -7.21
N TYR A 259 -13.24 20.92 -6.01
CA TYR A 259 -12.32 19.93 -5.49
C TYR A 259 -13.05 18.68 -4.99
N LEU A 260 -12.46 17.52 -5.24
CA LEU A 260 -12.83 16.28 -4.56
C LEU A 260 -11.86 16.07 -3.40
N VAL A 261 -12.40 15.92 -2.19
CA VAL A 261 -11.63 15.72 -0.97
C VAL A 261 -11.91 14.33 -0.43
N LYS A 262 -10.87 13.51 -0.32
CA LYS A 262 -10.91 12.16 0.25
C LYS A 262 -10.21 12.20 1.60
N VAL A 263 -10.90 11.73 2.64
CA VAL A 263 -10.35 11.63 4.00
C VAL A 263 -10.33 10.17 4.42
N ILE A 264 -9.19 9.71 4.93
CA ILE A 264 -8.96 8.33 5.33
C ILE A 264 -8.49 8.29 6.78
N GLN A 265 -9.04 7.39 7.58
CA GLN A 265 -8.57 7.14 8.94
C GLN A 265 -8.86 5.69 9.31
N ALA A 266 -7.88 4.97 9.88
CA ALA A 266 -8.04 3.60 10.39
C ALA A 266 -8.70 2.64 9.35
N GLY A 267 -8.28 2.73 8.08
CA GLY A 267 -8.82 1.91 6.99
C GLY A 267 -10.24 2.27 6.54
N LYS A 268 -10.88 3.29 7.12
CA LYS A 268 -12.15 3.85 6.63
C LYS A 268 -11.90 5.12 5.83
N GLN A 269 -12.70 5.33 4.80
CA GLN A 269 -12.60 6.50 3.94
C GLN A 269 -13.95 7.16 3.73
N GLN A 270 -13.94 8.48 3.57
CA GLN A 270 -15.10 9.25 3.15
C GLN A 270 -14.65 10.37 2.21
N SER A 271 -15.43 10.59 1.15
CA SER A 271 -15.17 11.63 0.17
C SER A 271 -16.25 12.72 0.18
N MET A 272 -15.88 13.95 -0.15
CA MET A 272 -16.80 15.08 -0.27
C MET A 272 -16.36 16.05 -1.37
N ARG A 273 -17.31 16.77 -1.95
CA ARG A 273 -17.03 17.81 -2.95
C ARG A 273 -17.01 19.18 -2.30
N LEU A 274 -15.93 19.95 -2.52
CA LEU A 274 -15.78 21.32 -2.03
C LEU A 274 -15.72 22.31 -3.20
N VAL A 275 -16.20 23.54 -2.97
CA VAL A 275 -16.17 24.63 -3.96
C VAL A 275 -15.46 25.83 -3.36
N LYS A 276 -14.37 26.28 -4.00
CA LYS A 276 -13.65 27.51 -3.68
C LYS A 276 -13.94 28.55 -4.75
N TYR A 277 -14.27 29.76 -4.32
CA TYR A 277 -14.45 30.91 -5.21
C TYR A 277 -13.14 31.65 -5.46
#